data_AF-A0A2S8FFX6-F1
#
_entry.id   AF-A0A2S8FFX6-F1
#
_cell.length_a   1.000
_cell.length_b   1.000
_cell.length_c   1.000
_cell.angle_alpha   90.00
_cell.angle_beta   90.00
_cell.angle_gamma   90.00
#
_symmetry.space_group_name_H-M   'P 1'
#
loop_
_entity.id
_entity.type
_entity.pdbx_description
1 polymer ?
#
loop_
_entity_poly.entity_id
_entity_poly.type
_entity_poly.pdbx_seq_one_letter_code
_entity_poly.pdbx_strand_id
1 'polypeptide(L)'
;MSEPQDSNPFTSPHGDDQPSSPELSSIPGPLAVAVLLGLLLTAWQIGEFFVIGYTDTSQQFSLLLGAAFSCLISLGLVARSSPTWAAARFYFLFHGIMAVGFCVMAFVFLKPPLAIVSGLVQAGLCLAIFSALGRESVRKYHRLQCPHCDYVNTGGDDLLCFQRRCTRCGFRW
;
A
#
# COMPACT_ATOMS: atom_id res chain seq x y z
N MET A 1 37.99 -30.52 33.82
CA MET A 1 36.53 -30.63 33.67
C MET A 1 36.09 -29.33 33.03
N SER A 2 35.74 -29.38 31.75
CA SER A 2 35.32 -28.19 30.99
C SER A 2 33.80 -28.12 31.07
N GLU A 3 33.25 -27.01 31.56
CA GLU A 3 31.80 -26.77 31.59
C GLU A 3 31.22 -26.81 30.17
N PRO A 4 29.99 -27.30 29.97
CA PRO A 4 29.31 -27.19 28.70
C PRO A 4 28.94 -25.72 28.46
N GLN A 5 29.42 -25.16 27.35
CA GLN A 5 29.04 -23.83 26.87
C GLN A 5 27.51 -23.74 26.73
N ASP A 6 26.91 -22.80 27.45
CA ASP A 6 25.53 -22.39 27.26
C ASP A 6 25.33 -21.97 25.80
N SER A 7 24.57 -22.79 25.07
CA SER A 7 24.13 -22.50 23.71
C SER A 7 23.24 -21.26 23.74
N ASN A 8 23.74 -20.16 23.22
CA ASN A 8 23.02 -18.91 23.13
C ASN A 8 21.74 -19.12 22.29
N PRO A 9 20.52 -18.95 22.83
CA PRO A 9 19.27 -19.22 22.11
C PRO A 9 18.96 -18.20 20.99
N PHE A 10 19.88 -17.26 20.76
CA PHE A 10 19.81 -16.22 19.74
C PHE A 10 20.65 -16.53 18.49
N THR A 11 21.39 -17.64 18.47
CA THR A 11 22.18 -18.03 17.29
C THR A 11 21.36 -18.98 16.43
N SER A 12 20.97 -18.53 15.24
CA SER A 12 20.32 -19.36 14.23
C SER A 12 21.22 -20.56 13.86
N PRO A 13 20.68 -21.78 13.64
CA PRO A 13 21.52 -22.98 13.47
C PRO A 13 22.31 -23.05 12.15
N HIS A 14 22.19 -22.06 11.28
CA HIS A 14 22.85 -22.03 9.97
C HIS A 14 23.47 -20.65 9.76
N GLY A 15 24.76 -20.67 9.44
CA GLY A 15 25.66 -19.53 9.51
C GLY A 15 25.27 -18.35 8.64
N ASP A 16 25.81 -17.21 9.04
CA ASP A 16 25.73 -15.90 8.40
C ASP A 16 26.43 -15.83 7.01
N ASP A 17 26.68 -16.98 6.38
CA ASP A 17 27.41 -17.13 5.11
C ASP A 17 26.51 -17.64 3.97
N GLN A 18 25.22 -17.33 3.99
CA GLN A 18 24.42 -17.43 2.76
C GLN A 18 24.70 -16.17 1.92
N PRO A 19 25.28 -16.28 0.71
CA PRO A 19 25.50 -15.11 -0.14
C PRO A 19 24.15 -14.44 -0.36
N SER A 20 24.05 -13.18 0.09
CA SER A 20 22.91 -12.31 -0.16
C SER A 20 22.49 -12.48 -1.61
N SER A 21 21.32 -13.06 -1.86
CA SER A 21 20.85 -13.32 -3.23
C SER A 21 21.02 -12.04 -4.05
N PRO A 22 21.76 -12.09 -5.17
CA PRO A 22 21.88 -10.93 -6.02
C PRO A 22 20.49 -10.65 -6.61
N GLU A 23 20.19 -9.36 -6.78
CA GLU A 23 19.00 -8.83 -7.48
C GLU A 23 17.68 -8.76 -6.71
N LEU A 24 17.53 -7.70 -5.91
CA LEU A 24 16.20 -7.17 -5.56
C LEU A 24 16.25 -5.65 -5.33
N SER A 25 17.03 -4.90 -6.11
CA SER A 25 17.06 -3.43 -6.00
C SER A 25 16.05 -2.70 -6.90
N SER A 26 15.43 -3.39 -7.87
CA SER A 26 14.44 -2.77 -8.76
C SER A 26 13.04 -2.80 -8.17
N ILE A 27 12.36 -1.66 -8.22
CA ILE A 27 10.93 -1.54 -7.92
C ILE A 27 10.17 -2.38 -8.96
N PRO A 28 9.31 -3.34 -8.55
CA PRO A 28 8.57 -4.15 -9.50
C PRO A 28 7.62 -3.25 -10.29
N GLY A 29 7.50 -3.49 -11.60
CA GLY A 29 6.68 -2.67 -12.51
C GLY A 29 5.26 -2.37 -11.98
N PRO A 30 4.51 -3.34 -11.42
CA PRO A 30 3.20 -3.06 -10.83
C PRO A 30 3.22 -2.10 -9.64
N LEU A 31 4.29 -2.09 -8.83
CA LEU A 31 4.45 -1.11 -7.75
C LEU A 31 4.76 0.28 -8.32
N ALA A 32 5.60 0.37 -9.35
CA ALA A 32 5.86 1.63 -10.04
C ALA A 32 4.57 2.23 -10.63
N VAL A 33 3.72 1.40 -11.25
CA VAL A 33 2.40 1.80 -11.73
C VAL A 33 1.51 2.27 -10.59
N ALA A 34 1.45 1.54 -9.47
CA ALA A 34 0.66 1.93 -8.32
C ALA A 34 1.09 3.31 -7.75
N VAL A 35 2.40 3.55 -7.65
CA VAL A 35 2.96 4.83 -7.20
C VAL A 35 2.62 5.95 -8.20
N LEU A 36 2.82 5.73 -9.50
CA LEU A 36 2.48 6.72 -10.53
C LEU A 36 0.99 7.09 -10.48
N LEU A 37 0.11 6.10 -10.40
CA LEU A 37 -1.33 6.33 -10.32
C LEU A 37 -1.72 7.04 -9.00
N GLY A 38 -1.04 6.74 -7.89
CA GLY A 38 -1.24 7.46 -6.62
C GLY A 38 -0.82 8.94 -6.69
N LEU A 39 0.27 9.24 -7.40
CA LEU A 39 0.70 10.62 -7.66
C LEU A 39 -0.26 11.34 -8.62
N LEU A 40 -0.76 10.66 -9.66
CA LEU A 40 -1.78 11.21 -10.55
C LEU A 40 -3.09 11.50 -9.80
N LEU A 41 -3.52 10.61 -8.92
CA LEU A 41 -4.68 10.84 -8.05
C LEU A 41 -4.46 12.04 -7.12
N THR A 42 -3.27 12.18 -6.56
CA THR A 42 -2.88 13.34 -5.75
C THR A 42 -2.99 14.64 -6.55
N ALA A 43 -2.41 14.69 -7.75
CA ALA A 43 -2.47 15.85 -8.63
C ALA A 43 -3.92 16.19 -9.03
N TRP A 44 -4.74 15.16 -9.29
CA TRP A 44 -6.16 15.31 -9.58
C TRP A 44 -6.92 15.95 -8.41
N GLN A 45 -6.76 15.42 -7.19
CA GLN A 45 -7.41 15.94 -5.98
C GLN A 45 -6.96 17.38 -5.64
N ILE A 46 -5.69 17.72 -5.88
CA ILE A 46 -5.20 19.11 -5.77
C ILE A 46 -5.87 20.00 -6.82
N GLY A 47 -6.01 19.52 -8.06
CA GLY A 47 -6.73 20.25 -9.11
C GLY A 47 -8.18 20.53 -8.74
N GLU A 48 -8.89 19.52 -8.22
CA GLU A 48 -10.26 19.68 -7.71
C GLU A 48 -10.32 20.67 -6.54
N PHE A 49 -9.35 20.62 -5.64
CA PHE A 49 -9.23 21.60 -4.55
C PHE A 49 -9.12 23.03 -5.09
N PHE A 50 -8.34 23.31 -6.13
CA PHE A 50 -8.26 24.67 -6.70
C PHE A 50 -9.56 25.10 -7.39
N VAL A 51 -10.22 24.19 -8.11
CA VAL A 51 -11.48 24.49 -8.82
C VAL A 51 -12.63 24.76 -7.84
N ILE A 52 -12.76 23.94 -6.79
CA ILE A 52 -13.75 24.11 -5.71
C ILE A 52 -13.34 25.25 -4.77
N GLY A 53 -12.03 25.41 -4.58
CA GLY A 53 -11.29 26.53 -4.00
C GLY A 53 -11.88 27.89 -4.32
N TYR A 54 -12.15 28.07 -5.61
CA TYR A 54 -12.65 29.31 -6.18
C TYR A 54 -14.16 29.52 -5.99
N THR A 55 -14.92 28.47 -5.65
CA THR A 55 -16.38 28.47 -5.73
C THR A 55 -17.10 28.24 -4.40
N ASP A 56 -16.53 27.51 -3.42
CA ASP A 56 -17.19 27.25 -2.13
C ASP A 56 -16.20 26.83 -1.03
N THR A 57 -16.17 27.50 0.13
CA THR A 57 -15.08 27.41 1.14
C THR A 57 -15.19 26.23 2.11
N SER A 58 -16.36 25.61 2.27
CA SER A 58 -16.60 24.67 3.37
C SER A 58 -16.10 23.23 3.15
N GLN A 59 -15.96 22.77 1.90
CA GLN A 59 -15.59 21.37 1.59
C GLN A 59 -14.15 21.18 1.09
N GLN A 60 -13.39 22.26 0.94
CA GLN A 60 -12.08 22.25 0.29
C GLN A 60 -11.05 21.41 1.05
N PHE A 61 -11.08 21.44 2.38
CA PHE A 61 -10.08 20.75 3.22
C PHE A 61 -10.11 19.22 3.11
N SER A 62 -11.26 18.62 2.78
CA SER A 62 -11.40 17.16 2.64
C SER A 62 -10.62 16.63 1.44
N LEU A 63 -10.55 17.40 0.34
CA LEU A 63 -9.82 17.04 -0.88
C LEU A 63 -8.30 17.12 -0.68
N LEU A 64 -7.85 18.16 0.02
CA LEU A 64 -6.44 18.29 0.44
C LEU A 64 -5.99 17.13 1.32
N LEU A 65 -6.85 16.69 2.25
CA LEU A 65 -6.54 15.57 3.11
C LEU A 65 -6.43 14.26 2.31
N GLY A 66 -7.32 14.05 1.33
CA GLY A 66 -7.23 12.94 0.38
C GLY A 66 -5.92 12.94 -0.43
N ALA A 67 -5.53 14.12 -0.94
CA ALA A 67 -4.27 14.30 -1.68
C ALA A 67 -3.06 14.01 -0.79
N ALA A 68 -3.05 14.53 0.44
CA ALA A 68 -1.98 14.29 1.40
C ALA A 68 -1.83 12.80 1.73
N PHE A 69 -2.93 12.08 1.97
CA PHE A 69 -2.88 10.64 2.22
C PHE A 69 -2.38 9.85 1.01
N SER A 70 -2.86 10.16 -0.19
CA SER A 70 -2.40 9.52 -1.43
C SER A 70 -0.90 9.71 -1.66
N CYS A 71 -0.38 10.91 -1.36
CA CYS A 71 1.04 11.24 -1.44
C CYS A 71 1.87 10.46 -0.39
N LEU A 72 1.48 10.53 0.90
CA LEU A 72 2.18 9.86 1.99
C LEU A 72 2.22 8.33 1.80
N ILE A 73 1.12 7.75 1.32
CA ILE A 73 1.05 6.32 1.01
C ILE A 73 1.99 5.98 -0.15
N SER A 74 2.01 6.79 -1.21
CA SER A 74 2.91 6.59 -2.35
C SER A 74 4.38 6.65 -1.93
N LEU A 75 4.75 7.59 -1.04
CA LEU A 75 6.09 7.69 -0.48
C LEU A 75 6.47 6.47 0.38
N GLY A 76 5.59 6.02 1.26
CA GLY A 76 5.88 4.85 2.10
C GLY A 76 5.90 3.52 1.33
N LEU A 77 5.19 3.43 0.20
CA LEU A 77 5.32 2.31 -0.75
C LEU A 77 6.72 2.25 -1.37
N VAL A 78 7.29 3.39 -1.75
CA VAL A 78 8.68 3.49 -2.24
C VAL A 78 9.67 3.10 -1.14
N ALA A 79 9.43 3.50 0.10
CA ALA A 79 10.24 3.16 1.27
C ALA A 79 10.18 1.66 1.69
N ARG A 80 9.55 0.79 0.88
CA ARG A 80 9.41 -0.65 1.15
C ARG A 80 8.65 -1.01 2.43
N SER A 81 7.92 -0.07 3.03
CA SER A 81 7.20 -0.30 4.29
C SER A 81 6.04 -1.29 4.09
N SER A 82 6.11 -2.42 4.79
CA SER A 82 5.08 -3.45 4.80
C SER A 82 3.73 -2.97 5.38
N PRO A 83 3.72 -2.27 6.53
CA PRO A 83 2.51 -1.63 7.05
C PRO A 83 1.91 -0.63 6.05
N THR A 84 2.75 0.12 5.33
CA THR A 84 2.26 1.07 4.32
C THR A 84 1.60 0.36 3.15
N TRP A 85 2.10 -0.80 2.71
CA TRP A 85 1.41 -1.59 1.68
C TRP A 85 0.00 -2.03 2.12
N ALA A 86 -0.15 -2.49 3.36
CA ALA A 86 -1.44 -2.92 3.88
C ALA A 86 -2.41 -1.73 4.00
N ALA A 87 -1.94 -0.63 4.58
CA ALA A 87 -2.67 0.63 4.68
C ALA A 87 -3.07 1.14 3.29
N ALA A 88 -2.17 1.08 2.30
CA ALA A 88 -2.43 1.48 0.92
C ALA A 88 -3.58 0.69 0.31
N ARG A 89 -3.55 -0.65 0.42
CA ARG A 89 -4.61 -1.50 -0.13
C ARG A 89 -5.97 -1.19 0.49
N PHE A 90 -6.02 -1.03 1.81
CA PHE A 90 -7.25 -0.70 2.49
C PHE A 90 -7.76 0.70 2.11
N TYR A 91 -6.86 1.68 2.14
CA TYR A 91 -7.15 3.07 1.78
C TYR A 91 -7.70 3.19 0.36
N PHE A 92 -7.00 2.66 -0.65
CA PHE A 92 -7.45 2.79 -2.04
C PHE A 92 -8.73 2.00 -2.33
N LEU A 93 -8.95 0.85 -1.67
CA LEU A 93 -10.22 0.14 -1.79
C LEU A 93 -11.38 0.96 -1.21
N PHE A 94 -11.23 1.43 0.02
CA PHE A 94 -12.25 2.22 0.71
C PHE A 94 -12.52 3.54 0.00
N HIS A 95 -11.46 4.25 -0.41
CA HIS A 95 -11.57 5.50 -1.15
C HIS A 95 -12.24 5.29 -2.52
N GLY A 96 -11.95 4.17 -3.20
CA GLY A 96 -12.66 3.79 -4.43
C GLY A 96 -14.16 3.58 -4.22
N ILE A 97 -14.56 2.90 -3.14
CA ILE A 97 -15.98 2.72 -2.78
C ILE A 97 -16.64 4.07 -2.50
N MET A 98 -15.97 4.94 -1.73
CA MET A 98 -16.47 6.28 -1.44
C MET A 98 -16.63 7.13 -2.72
N ALA A 99 -15.69 7.03 -3.67
CA ALA A 99 -15.76 7.72 -4.95
C ALA A 99 -16.93 7.22 -5.82
N VAL A 100 -17.22 5.91 -5.81
CA VAL A 100 -18.42 5.36 -6.45
C VAL A 100 -19.69 5.89 -5.78
N GLY A 101 -19.74 5.91 -4.45
CA GLY A 101 -20.85 6.50 -3.70
C GLY A 101 -21.08 7.97 -4.05
N PHE A 102 -20.01 8.76 -4.12
CA PHE A 102 -20.06 10.15 -4.57
C PHE A 102 -20.59 10.28 -6.00
N CYS A 103 -20.13 9.45 -6.94
CA CYS A 103 -20.63 9.44 -8.31
C CYS A 103 -22.14 9.14 -8.39
N VAL A 104 -22.60 8.12 -7.65
CA VAL A 104 -24.03 7.76 -7.59
C VAL A 104 -24.84 8.92 -7.02
N MET A 105 -24.38 9.54 -5.93
CA MET A 105 -25.03 10.72 -5.36
C MET A 105 -25.08 11.88 -6.36
N ALA A 106 -23.96 12.20 -7.03
CA ALA A 106 -23.91 13.26 -8.03
C ALA A 106 -24.90 13.01 -9.18
N PHE A 107 -25.04 11.76 -9.62
CA PHE A 107 -26.01 11.37 -10.64
C PHE A 107 -27.47 11.53 -10.14
N VAL A 108 -27.79 11.00 -8.96
CA VAL A 108 -29.15 11.06 -8.37
C VAL A 108 -29.60 12.50 -8.13
N PHE A 109 -28.69 13.37 -7.68
CA PHE A 109 -28.98 14.78 -7.39
C PHE A 109 -28.76 15.71 -8.59
N LEU A 110 -28.61 15.17 -9.81
CA LEU A 110 -28.45 15.91 -11.06
C LEU A 110 -27.35 16.99 -10.98
N LYS A 111 -26.24 16.65 -10.32
CA LYS A 111 -25.08 17.54 -10.20
C LYS A 111 -24.40 17.71 -11.56
N PRO A 112 -23.57 18.76 -11.73
CA PRO A 112 -22.85 18.99 -12.98
C PRO A 112 -22.10 17.73 -13.44
N PRO A 113 -22.03 17.44 -14.76
CA PRO A 113 -21.38 16.24 -15.29
C PRO A 113 -19.93 16.07 -14.81
N LEU A 114 -19.24 17.19 -14.55
CA LEU A 114 -17.89 17.20 -14.01
C LEU A 114 -17.76 16.44 -12.69
N ALA A 115 -18.75 16.53 -11.79
CA ALA A 115 -18.74 15.83 -10.50
C ALA A 115 -18.89 14.30 -10.69
N ILE A 116 -19.71 13.88 -11.65
CA ILE A 116 -19.89 12.46 -11.99
C ILE A 116 -18.59 11.90 -12.58
N VAL A 117 -18.00 12.61 -13.55
CA VAL A 117 -16.73 12.23 -14.18
C VAL A 117 -15.60 12.16 -13.14
N SER A 118 -15.52 13.14 -12.25
CA SER A 118 -14.58 13.16 -11.12
C SER A 118 -14.67 11.88 -10.29
N GLY A 119 -15.86 11.51 -9.81
CA GLY A 119 -16.07 10.29 -9.02
C GLY A 119 -15.65 9.01 -9.77
N LEU A 120 -15.99 8.92 -11.07
CA LEU A 120 -15.59 7.77 -11.91
C LEU A 120 -14.07 7.67 -12.10
N VAL A 121 -13.40 8.79 -12.36
CA VAL A 121 -11.94 8.83 -12.54
C VAL A 121 -11.25 8.40 -11.25
N GLN A 122 -11.66 8.95 -10.10
CA GLN A 122 -11.11 8.58 -8.80
C GLN A 122 -11.32 7.10 -8.50
N ALA A 123 -12.53 6.56 -8.73
CA ALA A 123 -12.84 5.15 -8.53
C ALA A 123 -11.98 4.25 -9.44
N GLY A 124 -11.82 4.61 -10.72
CA GLY A 124 -11.01 3.87 -11.68
C GLY A 124 -9.53 3.83 -11.28
N LEU A 125 -8.96 4.98 -10.89
CA LEU A 125 -7.59 5.06 -10.39
C LEU A 125 -7.39 4.22 -9.12
N CYS A 126 -8.29 4.35 -8.15
CA CYS A 126 -8.25 3.58 -6.90
C CYS A 126 -8.30 2.07 -7.15
N LEU A 127 -9.19 1.61 -8.04
CA LEU A 127 -9.29 0.19 -8.39
C LEU A 127 -8.03 -0.33 -9.10
N ALA A 128 -7.46 0.47 -10.01
CA ALA A 128 -6.22 0.13 -10.70
C ALA A 128 -5.04 0.02 -9.71
N ILE A 129 -4.90 0.97 -8.79
CA ILE A 129 -3.89 0.94 -7.72
C ILE A 129 -4.07 -0.29 -6.83
N PHE A 130 -5.30 -0.54 -6.34
CA PHE A 130 -5.61 -1.69 -5.51
C PHE A 130 -5.24 -3.02 -6.21
N SER A 131 -5.56 -3.13 -7.49
CA SER A 131 -5.26 -4.32 -8.29
C SER A 131 -3.75 -4.49 -8.50
N ALA A 132 -3.04 -3.41 -8.79
CA ALA A 132 -1.59 -3.41 -8.98
C ALA A 132 -0.83 -3.81 -7.70
N LEU A 133 -1.23 -3.27 -6.54
CA LEU A 133 -0.68 -3.66 -5.22
C LEU A 133 -0.96 -5.12 -4.86
N GLY A 134 -1.93 -5.76 -5.53
CA GLY A 134 -2.36 -7.12 -5.26
C GLY A 134 -1.51 -8.18 -5.93
N ARG A 135 -0.65 -7.79 -6.88
CA ARG A 135 0.18 -8.72 -7.65
C ARG A 135 1.27 -9.35 -6.79
N GLU A 136 1.58 -10.61 -7.11
CA GLU A 136 2.55 -11.43 -6.38
C GLU A 136 3.93 -10.76 -6.29
N SER A 137 4.40 -10.14 -7.38
CA SER A 137 5.68 -9.42 -7.41
C SER A 137 5.76 -8.28 -6.38
N VAL A 138 4.65 -7.59 -6.12
CA VAL A 138 4.58 -6.51 -5.11
C VAL A 138 4.55 -7.10 -3.70
N ARG A 139 3.81 -8.20 -3.51
CA ARG A 139 3.78 -8.91 -2.22
C ARG A 139 5.15 -9.45 -1.82
N LYS A 140 5.89 -10.03 -2.78
CA LYS A 140 7.29 -10.45 -2.63
C LYS A 140 8.19 -9.27 -2.27
N TYR A 141 8.06 -8.15 -2.97
CA TYR A 141 8.85 -6.94 -2.73
C TYR A 141 8.71 -6.38 -1.31
N HIS A 142 7.51 -6.49 -0.70
CA HIS A 142 7.26 -6.11 0.69
C HIS A 142 7.47 -7.26 1.70
N ARG A 143 8.13 -8.36 1.31
CA ARG A 143 8.43 -9.51 2.19
C ARG A 143 7.19 -10.13 2.87
N LEU A 144 6.05 -10.18 2.17
CA LEU A 144 4.83 -10.85 2.65
C LEU A 144 4.88 -12.38 2.49
N GLN A 145 5.88 -12.86 1.75
CA GLN A 145 6.13 -14.28 1.53
C GLN A 145 7.29 -14.73 2.41
N CYS A 146 7.13 -15.88 3.08
CA CYS A 146 8.20 -16.49 3.86
C CYS A 146 9.35 -16.90 2.94
N PRO A 147 10.58 -16.45 3.16
CA PRO A 147 11.71 -16.77 2.29
C PRO A 147 12.15 -18.25 2.39
N HIS A 148 11.73 -18.97 3.43
CA HIS A 148 12.13 -20.36 3.65
C HIS A 148 11.17 -21.39 3.02
N CYS A 149 9.86 -21.14 3.05
CA CYS A 149 8.86 -22.11 2.60
C CYS A 149 7.89 -21.55 1.56
N ASP A 150 8.16 -20.34 1.07
CA ASP A 150 7.36 -19.60 0.10
C ASP A 150 5.88 -19.41 0.49
N TYR A 151 5.55 -19.67 1.74
CA TYR A 151 4.20 -19.50 2.25
C TYR A 151 3.86 -18.01 2.36
N VAL A 152 2.76 -17.60 1.73
CA VAL A 152 2.24 -16.24 1.81
C VAL A 152 1.48 -16.11 3.12
N ASN A 153 2.01 -15.31 4.05
CA ASN A 153 1.32 -15.09 5.31
C ASN A 153 0.17 -14.11 5.06
N THR A 154 -1.04 -14.63 4.88
CA THR A 154 -2.25 -13.82 4.70
C THR A 154 -2.84 -13.33 6.03
N GLY A 155 -2.44 -13.96 7.15
CA GLY A 155 -2.81 -13.57 8.51
C GLY A 155 -1.76 -12.61 9.08
N GLY A 156 -2.17 -11.38 9.33
CA GLY A 156 -1.36 -10.40 10.04
C GLY A 156 -1.36 -10.69 11.53
N ASP A 157 -0.52 -11.62 11.97
CA ASP A 157 -0.32 -11.87 13.41
C ASP A 157 0.37 -10.69 14.10
N ASP A 158 0.92 -9.74 13.33
CA ASP A 158 1.50 -8.50 13.85
C ASP A 158 1.24 -7.33 12.88
N LEU A 159 0.23 -6.51 13.18
CA LEU A 159 -0.19 -5.33 12.40
C LEU A 159 0.96 -4.31 12.20
N LEU A 160 1.95 -4.34 13.09
CA LEU A 160 3.10 -3.44 13.08
C LEU A 160 4.30 -4.00 12.31
N CYS A 161 4.29 -5.29 11.95
CA CYS A 161 5.28 -5.95 11.08
C CYS A 161 6.76 -5.72 11.46
N PHE A 162 7.08 -5.46 12.73
CA PHE A 162 8.47 -5.34 13.19
C PHE A 162 9.20 -6.70 13.21
N GLN A 163 8.45 -7.79 13.38
CA GLN A 163 8.97 -9.15 13.32
C GLN A 163 7.88 -10.08 12.77
N ARG A 164 8.12 -10.76 11.65
CA ARG A 164 7.15 -11.69 11.08
C ARG A 164 7.54 -13.12 11.39
N ARG A 165 6.56 -13.93 11.79
CA ARG A 165 6.71 -15.38 11.95
C ARG A 165 5.87 -16.10 10.91
N CYS A 166 6.45 -17.08 10.22
CA CYS A 166 5.70 -17.92 9.31
C CYS A 166 4.78 -18.83 10.12
N THR A 167 3.47 -18.80 9.86
CA THR A 167 2.50 -19.70 10.48
C THR A 167 2.69 -21.16 10.07
N ARG A 168 3.32 -21.41 8.91
CA ARG A 168 3.57 -22.76 8.39
C ARG A 168 4.87 -23.39 8.90
N CYS A 169 6.00 -22.68 8.80
CA CYS A 169 7.32 -23.23 9.16
C CYS A 169 7.95 -22.60 10.41
N GLY A 170 7.30 -21.60 11.02
CA GLY A 170 7.81 -20.94 12.22
C GLY A 170 9.00 -19.98 12.01
N PHE A 171 9.54 -19.88 10.78
CA PHE A 171 10.67 -19.02 10.41
C PHE A 171 10.37 -17.55 10.72
N ARG A 172 11.37 -16.81 11.24
CA ARG A 172 11.24 -15.40 11.63
C ARG A 172 12.07 -14.50 10.71
N TRP A 173 11.49 -13.41 10.18
CA TRP A 173 12.16 -12.44 9.29
C TRP A 173 11.55 -11.04 9.33
#